data_AF-A0A4Y2CJ72-F1
#
_entry.id   AF-A0A4Y2CJ72-F1
#
_cell.length_a   1.000
_cell.length_b   1.000
_cell.length_c   1.000
_cell.angle_alpha   90.00
_cell.angle_beta   90.00
_cell.angle_gamma   90.00
#
_symmetry.space_group_name_H-M   'P 1'
#
loop_
_entity.id
_entity.type
_entity.pdbx_description
1 polymer ?
#
loop_
_entity_poly.entity_id
_entity_poly.type
_entity_poly.pdbx_seq_one_letter_code
_entity_poly.pdbx_strand_id
1 'polypeptide(L)'
;MPFGLCNAAQTFQRFMYEIVGDLDYCFVYLDYVLIASTDESEHLKHLEEVFRRFQKYGLVVNTGKCVFGQLSVNFLGYLISEKGIEPLPDRVKAINEFQQLKTIKDLRRFLALLNFYRRFLKNAEHEQSLLSDYLKGAKKNDTRLINWTEEEKLAFESCKNSLAMSTLLVYPSPHARLSLTCDASDRALGSVLSQEENGEWKPLAFFSRKLTPAEQRYSVYDRELLAVYASVHHFYYMLEGCNFTIDTDHKPLIYAFTQKHEKCSPRQIRHLDWIGQFSTDIRHISGSLNVKADNLSGISEIEMLSPIDYKEFAKVQLSDEEFQLLKSCTNSLKFQLLKVPGMDTELFL
;
A
#
# COMPACT_ATOMS: atom_id res chain seq x y z
N MET A 1 17.48 -28.70 -4.39
CA MET A 1 16.00 -28.69 -4.46
C MET A 1 15.63 -28.29 -5.87
N PRO A 2 14.89 -29.12 -6.64
CA PRO A 2 14.52 -28.78 -8.02
C PRO A 2 13.46 -27.66 -8.05
N PHE A 3 13.42 -26.91 -9.14
CA PHE A 3 12.40 -25.88 -9.38
C PHE A 3 11.00 -26.52 -9.56
N GLY A 4 9.95 -25.73 -9.34
CA GLY A 4 8.55 -26.15 -9.59
C GLY A 4 7.84 -26.90 -8.44
N LEU A 5 8.54 -27.21 -7.34
CA LEU A 5 7.88 -27.80 -6.17
C LEU A 5 7.09 -26.74 -5.38
N CYS A 6 5.82 -27.03 -5.09
CA CYS A 6 4.90 -26.11 -4.41
C CYS A 6 5.39 -25.60 -3.04
N ASN A 7 6.23 -26.38 -2.35
CA ASN A 7 6.77 -26.06 -1.03
C ASN A 7 8.26 -25.64 -1.05
N ALA A 8 8.87 -25.53 -2.23
CA ALA A 8 10.30 -25.23 -2.33
C ALA A 8 10.65 -23.87 -1.72
N ALA A 9 9.88 -22.84 -2.07
CA ALA A 9 10.08 -21.47 -1.61
C ALA A 9 9.99 -21.36 -0.08
N GLN A 10 8.97 -21.96 0.54
CA GLN A 10 8.77 -21.92 1.99
C GLN A 10 9.85 -22.71 2.73
N THR A 11 10.29 -23.84 2.16
CA THR A 11 11.38 -24.64 2.73
C THR A 11 12.70 -23.85 2.68
N PHE A 12 12.97 -23.19 1.56
CA PHE A 12 14.16 -22.35 1.41
C PHE A 12 14.12 -21.10 2.31
N GLN A 13 12.96 -20.44 2.44
CA GLN A 13 12.76 -19.33 3.38
C GLN A 13 13.08 -19.75 4.83
N ARG A 14 12.57 -20.90 5.27
CA ARG A 14 12.84 -21.43 6.62
C ARG A 14 14.32 -21.71 6.83
N PHE A 15 14.97 -22.31 5.84
CA PHE A 15 16.42 -22.55 5.87
C PHE A 15 17.20 -21.25 5.97
N MET A 16 16.86 -20.22 5.19
CA MET A 16 17.52 -18.92 5.30
C MET A 16 17.30 -18.25 6.66
N TYR A 17 16.08 -18.32 7.21
CA TYR A 17 15.80 -17.83 8.56
C TYR A 17 16.60 -18.57 9.65
N GLU A 18 16.88 -19.86 9.49
CA GLU A 18 17.75 -20.60 10.42
C GLU A 18 19.19 -20.06 10.41
N ILE A 19 19.64 -19.53 9.27
CA ILE A 19 21.02 -19.06 9.09
C ILE A 19 21.20 -17.63 9.59
N VAL A 20 20.26 -16.72 9.30
CA VAL A 20 20.42 -15.28 9.57
C VAL A 20 19.24 -14.64 10.31
N GLY A 21 18.23 -15.40 10.71
CA GLY A 21 17.01 -14.86 11.31
C GLY A 21 17.18 -14.20 12.68
N ASP A 22 18.32 -14.43 13.34
CA ASP A 22 18.75 -13.80 14.58
C ASP A 22 19.57 -12.51 14.36
N LEU A 23 19.78 -12.09 13.11
CA LEU A 23 20.55 -10.90 12.76
C LEU A 23 19.60 -9.73 12.42
N ASP A 24 19.45 -8.77 13.34
CA ASP A 24 18.53 -7.63 13.19
C ASP A 24 18.85 -6.72 11.98
N TYR A 25 20.09 -6.76 11.50
CA TYR A 25 20.58 -6.01 10.34
C TYR A 25 20.45 -6.76 9.00
N CYS A 26 19.92 -7.98 9.01
CA CYS A 26 19.78 -8.82 7.84
C CYS A 26 18.32 -9.17 7.58
N PHE A 27 17.81 -8.79 6.42
CA PHE A 27 16.47 -9.14 5.97
C PHE A 27 16.56 -10.15 4.82
N VAL A 28 15.79 -11.24 4.90
CA VAL A 28 15.77 -12.27 3.87
C VAL A 28 14.36 -12.55 3.38
N TYR A 29 14.21 -12.56 2.06
CA TYR A 29 13.03 -13.04 1.36
C TYR A 29 13.45 -13.99 0.25
N LEU A 30 13.16 -15.28 0.44
CA LEU A 30 13.57 -16.38 -0.41
C LEU A 30 15.08 -16.33 -0.64
N ASP A 31 15.50 -16.10 -1.89
CA ASP A 31 16.88 -15.98 -2.35
C ASP A 31 17.45 -14.55 -2.26
N TYR A 32 16.63 -13.56 -1.91
CA TYR A 32 17.05 -12.17 -1.76
C TYR A 32 17.47 -11.87 -0.32
N VAL A 33 18.71 -11.38 -0.17
CA VAL A 33 19.29 -11.01 1.12
C VAL A 33 19.64 -9.52 1.09
N LEU A 34 19.11 -8.77 2.04
CA LEU A 34 19.42 -7.36 2.28
C LEU A 34 20.17 -7.23 3.59
N ILE A 35 21.30 -6.52 3.57
CA ILE A 35 22.10 -6.23 4.76
C ILE A 35 22.19 -4.71 4.87
N ALA A 36 21.76 -4.16 6.01
CA ALA A 36 21.77 -2.73 6.27
C ALA A 36 22.60 -2.43 7.52
N SER A 37 23.44 -1.40 7.47
CA SER A 37 24.32 -1.00 8.57
C SER A 37 24.36 0.52 8.66
N THR A 38 24.82 1.05 9.80
CA THR A 38 24.86 2.50 10.03
C THR A 38 26.09 3.17 9.41
N ASP A 39 27.22 2.45 9.34
CA ASP A 39 28.46 2.91 8.72
C ASP A 39 29.21 1.80 7.98
N GLU A 40 30.22 2.17 7.18
CA GLU A 40 30.99 1.25 6.35
C GLU A 40 31.78 0.21 7.16
N SER A 41 32.34 0.60 8.31
CA SER A 41 33.13 -0.30 9.18
C SER A 41 32.24 -1.36 9.82
N GLU A 42 31.05 -0.95 10.29
CA GLU A 42 30.01 -1.86 10.75
C GLU A 42 29.51 -2.77 9.61
N HIS A 43 29.33 -2.22 8.41
CA HIS A 43 28.86 -2.96 7.25
C HIS A 43 29.80 -4.11 6.85
N LEU A 44 31.12 -3.86 6.88
CA LEU A 44 32.11 -4.91 6.62
C LEU A 44 32.02 -6.05 7.64
N LYS A 45 31.81 -5.75 8.92
CA LYS A 45 31.63 -6.76 9.97
C LYS A 45 30.35 -7.57 9.77
N HIS A 46 29.25 -6.91 9.42
CA HIS A 46 27.97 -7.58 9.13
C HIS A 46 28.09 -8.50 7.91
N LEU A 47 28.74 -8.04 6.84
CA LEU A 47 29.00 -8.86 5.66
C LEU A 47 29.87 -10.08 5.99
N GLU A 48 30.94 -9.90 6.76
CA GLU A 48 31.83 -10.99 7.17
C GLU A 48 31.06 -12.05 7.96
N GLU A 49 30.24 -11.65 8.92
CA GLU A 49 29.42 -12.57 9.72
C GLU A 49 28.41 -13.32 8.85
N VAL A 50 27.68 -12.62 7.98
CA VAL A 50 26.70 -13.26 7.07
C VAL A 50 27.38 -14.24 6.13
N PHE A 51 28.51 -13.88 5.52
CA PHE A 51 29.24 -14.77 4.61
C PHE A 51 29.84 -15.97 5.32
N ARG A 52 30.35 -15.79 6.54
CA ARG A 52 30.84 -16.89 7.37
C ARG A 52 29.72 -17.89 7.66
N ARG A 53 28.51 -17.41 7.92
CA ARG A 53 27.32 -18.27 8.09
C ARG A 53 26.92 -18.94 6.78
N PHE A 54 26.86 -18.23 5.66
CA PHE A 54 26.58 -18.84 4.35
C PHE A 54 27.57 -19.96 4.02
N GLN A 55 28.87 -19.73 4.24
CA GLN A 55 29.89 -20.74 4.05
C GLN A 55 29.69 -21.96 4.95
N LYS A 56 29.38 -21.75 6.24
CA LYS A 56 29.12 -22.82 7.20
C LYS A 56 27.95 -23.73 6.77
N TYR A 57 26.90 -23.16 6.19
CA TYR A 57 25.71 -23.89 5.74
C TYR A 57 25.77 -24.30 4.26
N GLY A 58 26.89 -24.07 3.57
CA GLY A 58 27.11 -24.49 2.19
C GLY A 58 26.35 -23.68 1.13
N LEU A 59 25.94 -22.44 1.45
CA LEU A 59 25.32 -21.53 0.50
C LEU A 59 26.37 -20.90 -0.42
N VAL A 60 26.03 -20.81 -1.70
CA VAL A 60 26.87 -20.19 -2.73
C VAL A 60 26.18 -18.91 -3.22
N VAL A 61 26.91 -17.80 -3.13
CA VAL A 61 26.42 -16.49 -3.55
C VAL A 61 26.78 -16.23 -5.01
N ASN A 62 25.81 -15.79 -5.81
CA ASN A 62 26.05 -15.38 -7.19
C ASN A 62 26.60 -13.95 -7.23
N THR A 63 27.92 -13.82 -7.26
CA THR A 63 28.63 -12.52 -7.23
C THR A 63 28.22 -11.58 -8.37
N GLY A 64 27.83 -12.09 -9.54
CA GLY A 64 27.39 -11.27 -10.67
C GLY A 64 26.03 -10.59 -10.46
N LYS A 65 25.24 -11.05 -9.50
CA LYS A 65 23.95 -10.44 -9.11
C LYS A 65 24.03 -9.64 -7.80
N CYS A 66 25.18 -9.66 -7.13
CA CYS A 66 25.35 -8.95 -5.87
C CYS A 66 25.69 -7.49 -6.08
N VAL A 67 25.17 -6.67 -5.19
CA VAL A 67 25.45 -5.23 -5.12
C VAL A 67 25.90 -4.96 -3.69
N PHE A 68 27.08 -4.36 -3.53
CA PHE A 68 27.72 -4.16 -2.22
C PHE A 68 28.02 -2.68 -1.96
N GLY A 69 27.92 -2.28 -0.68
CA GLY A 69 28.39 -0.97 -0.21
C GLY A 69 27.71 0.22 -0.87
N GLN A 70 26.47 0.09 -1.33
CA GLN A 70 25.73 1.18 -1.97
C GLN A 70 24.89 1.94 -0.94
N LEU A 71 24.76 3.25 -1.15
CA LEU A 71 23.85 4.10 -0.38
C LEU A 71 22.38 3.86 -0.76
N SER A 72 22.13 3.26 -1.93
CA SER A 72 20.80 2.84 -2.37
C SER A 72 20.84 1.52 -3.15
N VAL A 73 19.86 0.65 -2.93
CA VAL A 73 19.80 -0.70 -3.52
C VAL A 73 18.39 -1.05 -3.98
N ASN A 74 18.30 -1.75 -5.11
CA ASN A 74 17.04 -2.32 -5.57
C ASN A 74 16.78 -3.66 -4.87
N PHE A 75 15.67 -3.77 -4.17
CA PHE A 75 15.29 -4.96 -3.41
C PHE A 75 13.77 -5.21 -3.50
N LEU A 76 13.38 -6.40 -3.96
CA LEU A 76 11.97 -6.84 -4.10
C LEU A 76 11.04 -5.85 -4.85
N GLY A 77 11.57 -5.12 -5.81
CA GLY A 77 10.77 -4.14 -6.58
C GLY A 77 10.71 -2.74 -5.96
N TYR A 78 11.56 -2.46 -4.96
CA TYR A 78 11.71 -1.16 -4.31
C TYR A 78 13.17 -0.71 -4.37
N LEU A 79 13.40 0.60 -4.43
CA LEU A 79 14.69 1.24 -4.20
C LEU A 79 14.78 1.64 -2.73
N ILE A 80 15.66 0.97 -1.99
CA ILE A 80 15.89 1.21 -0.56
C ILE A 80 17.09 2.15 -0.43
N SER A 81 16.95 3.24 0.32
CA SER A 81 18.04 4.21 0.57
C SER A 81 18.05 4.69 2.02
N GLU A 82 19.03 5.51 2.42
CA GLU A 82 19.02 6.18 3.74
C GLU A 82 17.75 7.02 4.00
N LYS A 83 17.07 7.49 2.94
CA LYS A 83 15.94 8.42 3.04
C LYS A 83 14.60 7.73 3.13
N GLY A 84 14.49 6.48 2.67
CA GLY A 84 13.22 5.78 2.60
C GLY A 84 13.26 4.56 1.67
N ILE A 85 12.11 3.88 1.62
CA ILE A 85 11.79 2.87 0.62
C ILE A 85 11.01 3.56 -0.48
N GLU A 86 11.62 3.69 -1.64
CA GLU A 86 10.99 4.20 -2.84
C GLU A 86 10.46 3.00 -3.65
N PRO A 87 9.22 2.99 -4.16
CA PRO A 87 8.86 2.07 -5.24
C PRO A 87 9.81 2.32 -6.41
N LEU A 88 10.22 1.26 -7.13
CA LEU A 88 10.95 1.46 -8.38
C LEU A 88 10.17 2.44 -9.30
N PRO A 89 10.86 3.21 -10.17
CA PRO A 89 10.22 4.08 -11.16
C PRO A 89 9.13 3.35 -11.98
N ASP A 90 9.23 2.02 -12.09
CA ASP A 90 8.26 1.15 -12.74
C ASP A 90 6.93 0.92 -11.98
N ARG A 91 6.85 1.13 -10.65
CA ARG A 91 5.57 1.10 -9.91
C ARG A 91 4.90 2.47 -9.81
N VAL A 92 5.71 3.54 -9.93
CA VAL A 92 5.23 4.90 -10.20
C VAL A 92 4.52 4.96 -11.56
N LYS A 93 4.68 3.95 -12.44
CA LYS A 93 3.88 3.81 -13.66
C LYS A 93 2.38 3.89 -13.42
N ALA A 94 1.79 3.36 -12.35
CA ALA A 94 0.33 3.49 -12.17
C ALA A 94 -0.12 4.96 -11.95
N ILE A 95 0.74 5.79 -11.37
CA ILE A 95 0.53 7.24 -11.20
C ILE A 95 0.98 8.00 -12.46
N ASN A 96 2.01 7.56 -13.18
CA ASN A 96 2.49 8.17 -14.43
C ASN A 96 1.63 7.81 -15.65
N GLU A 97 1.02 6.63 -15.68
CA GLU A 97 0.08 6.12 -16.68
C GLU A 97 -1.36 6.54 -16.38
N PHE A 98 -1.57 7.33 -15.31
CA PHE A 98 -2.85 7.94 -15.03
C PHE A 98 -3.31 8.72 -16.25
N GLN A 99 -4.33 8.20 -16.92
CA GLN A 99 -4.82 8.78 -18.17
C GLN A 99 -5.29 10.20 -17.92
N GLN A 100 -5.04 11.06 -18.91
CA GLN A 100 -5.48 12.44 -18.90
C GLN A 100 -6.98 12.51 -18.56
N LEU A 101 -7.30 13.27 -17.51
CA LEU A 101 -8.65 13.33 -16.96
C LEU A 101 -9.60 13.95 -17.99
N LYS A 102 -10.67 13.22 -18.32
CA LYS A 102 -11.58 13.62 -19.40
C LYS A 102 -12.67 14.57 -18.92
N THR A 103 -13.05 14.49 -17.63
CA THR A 103 -14.21 15.24 -17.11
C THR A 103 -13.85 16.18 -15.96
N ILE A 104 -14.59 17.28 -15.82
CA ILE A 104 -14.44 18.24 -14.71
C ILE A 104 -14.61 17.56 -13.34
N LYS A 105 -15.47 16.54 -13.25
CA LYS A 105 -15.65 15.72 -12.05
C LYS A 105 -14.36 15.00 -11.66
N ASP A 106 -13.66 14.43 -12.63
CA ASP A 106 -12.41 13.69 -12.37
C ASP A 106 -11.26 14.64 -12.06
N LEU A 107 -11.20 15.80 -12.75
CA LEU A 107 -10.24 16.85 -12.41
C LEU A 107 -10.47 17.42 -11.01
N ARG A 108 -11.73 17.60 -10.58
CA ARG A 108 -12.03 18.01 -9.20
C ARG A 108 -11.51 17.00 -8.18
N ARG A 109 -11.65 15.71 -8.47
CA ARG A 109 -11.14 14.62 -7.60
C ARG A 109 -9.62 14.65 -7.53
N PHE A 110 -8.95 14.84 -8.67
CA PHE A 110 -7.51 14.96 -8.73
C PHE A 110 -6.97 16.22 -8.04
N LEU A 111 -7.64 17.37 -8.19
CA LEU A 111 -7.26 18.59 -7.48
C LEU A 111 -7.55 18.54 -5.99
N ALA A 112 -8.58 17.79 -5.57
CA ALA A 112 -8.82 17.51 -4.16
C ALA A 112 -7.67 16.65 -3.58
N LEU A 113 -7.24 15.62 -4.33
CA LEU A 113 -6.06 14.81 -4.00
C LEU A 113 -4.79 15.67 -3.94
N LEU A 114 -4.51 16.53 -4.93
CA LEU A 114 -3.35 17.43 -4.91
C LEU A 114 -3.37 18.45 -3.77
N ASN A 115 -4.52 19.09 -3.52
CA ASN A 115 -4.67 19.99 -2.36
C ASN A 115 -4.43 19.25 -1.04
N PHE A 116 -4.79 17.96 -1.00
CA PHE A 116 -4.50 17.09 0.13
C PHE A 116 -3.00 16.87 0.34
N TYR A 117 -2.19 16.77 -0.73
CA TYR A 117 -0.73 16.72 -0.62
C TYR A 117 -0.04 18.10 -0.65
N ARG A 118 -0.76 19.23 -0.70
CA ARG A 118 -0.19 20.59 -0.90
C ARG A 118 0.95 20.94 0.06
N ARG A 119 0.90 20.47 1.31
CA ARG A 119 1.97 20.67 2.30
C ARG A 119 3.29 19.96 1.95
N PHE A 120 3.22 18.92 1.13
CA PHE A 120 4.34 18.10 0.67
C PHE A 120 4.76 18.42 -0.78
N LEU A 121 3.89 19.10 -1.54
CA LEU A 121 4.14 19.54 -2.91
C LEU A 121 4.81 20.93 -2.90
N LYS A 122 6.14 20.97 -2.80
CA LYS A 122 6.89 22.23 -2.94
C LYS A 122 6.68 22.80 -4.36
N ASN A 123 6.27 24.06 -4.47
CA ASN A 123 6.08 24.81 -5.73
C ASN A 123 4.89 24.42 -6.63
N ALA A 124 3.96 23.58 -6.18
CA ALA A 124 2.80 23.18 -7.00
C ALA A 124 1.67 24.22 -7.09
N GLU A 125 1.78 25.38 -6.44
CA GLU A 125 0.69 26.37 -6.36
C GLU A 125 0.34 27.02 -7.70
N HIS A 126 1.35 27.31 -8.53
CA HIS A 126 1.16 27.89 -9.85
C HIS A 126 0.52 26.89 -10.83
N GLU A 127 0.95 25.63 -10.78
CA GLU A 127 0.43 24.54 -11.62
C GLU A 127 -0.99 24.15 -11.20
N GLN A 128 -1.26 24.12 -9.89
CA GLN A 128 -2.59 23.87 -9.36
C GLN A 128 -3.58 25.00 -9.69
N SER A 129 -3.13 26.26 -9.75
CA SER A 129 -4.05 27.37 -10.09
C SER A 129 -4.55 27.27 -11.52
N LEU A 130 -3.67 26.91 -12.46
CA LEU A 130 -4.02 26.66 -13.87
C LEU A 130 -5.10 25.58 -13.99
N LEU A 131 -4.97 24.48 -13.24
CA LEU A 131 -5.96 23.41 -13.24
C LEU A 131 -7.25 23.78 -12.48
N SER A 132 -7.15 24.61 -11.44
CA SER A 132 -8.30 25.05 -10.62
C SER A 132 -9.24 25.99 -11.36
N ASP A 133 -8.79 26.64 -12.44
CA ASP A 133 -9.62 27.50 -13.27
C ASP A 133 -10.77 26.74 -13.94
N TYR A 134 -10.58 25.46 -14.27
CA TYR A 134 -11.65 24.58 -14.77
C TYR A 134 -12.77 24.33 -13.75
N LEU A 135 -12.51 24.55 -12.46
CA LEU A 135 -13.51 24.37 -11.40
C LEU A 135 -14.36 25.62 -11.15
N LYS A 136 -13.95 26.80 -11.68
CA LYS A 136 -14.67 28.06 -11.53
C LYS A 136 -16.03 27.97 -12.25
N GLY A 137 -17.12 28.02 -11.47
CA GLY A 137 -18.49 27.94 -12.00
C GLY A 137 -18.99 26.52 -12.33
N ALA A 138 -18.23 25.46 -11.99
CA ALA A 138 -18.64 24.08 -12.23
C ALA A 138 -19.52 23.51 -11.10
N LYS A 139 -20.59 22.78 -11.45
CA LYS A 139 -21.49 22.14 -10.46
C LYS A 139 -20.84 20.90 -9.82
N LYS A 140 -21.31 20.44 -8.65
CA LYS A 140 -20.70 19.32 -7.88
C LYS A 140 -20.50 18.02 -8.69
N ASN A 141 -21.41 17.69 -9.61
CA ASN A 141 -21.37 16.49 -10.46
C ASN A 141 -21.18 16.81 -11.94
N ASP A 142 -20.37 17.82 -12.24
CA ASP A 142 -20.17 18.29 -13.60
C ASP A 142 -19.31 17.31 -14.43
N THR A 143 -19.92 16.65 -15.40
CA THR A 143 -19.26 15.69 -16.29
C THR A 143 -18.84 16.31 -17.62
N ARG A 144 -18.86 17.65 -17.74
CA ARG A 144 -18.35 18.35 -18.94
C ARG A 144 -16.93 17.89 -19.25
N LEU A 145 -16.66 17.70 -20.54
CA LEU A 145 -15.34 17.32 -21.03
C LEU A 145 -14.38 18.49 -20.88
N ILE A 146 -13.14 18.19 -20.49
CA ILE A 146 -12.07 19.18 -20.33
C ILE A 146 -11.35 19.33 -21.67
N ASN A 147 -11.18 20.57 -22.10
CA ASN A 147 -10.53 20.88 -23.37
C ASN A 147 -9.11 21.40 -23.11
N TRP A 148 -8.21 20.46 -22.86
CA TRP A 148 -6.84 20.74 -22.38
C TRP A 148 -5.99 21.53 -23.38
N THR A 149 -5.36 22.59 -22.89
CA THR A 149 -4.24 23.28 -23.56
C THR A 149 -2.91 22.58 -23.27
N GLU A 150 -1.87 22.87 -24.05
CA GLU A 150 -0.53 22.28 -23.85
C GLU A 150 0.09 22.71 -22.51
N GLU A 151 -0.16 23.94 -22.06
CA GLU A 151 0.31 24.45 -20.77
C GLU A 151 -0.36 23.72 -19.60
N GLU A 152 -1.65 23.40 -19.70
CA GLU A 152 -2.38 22.66 -18.67
C GLU A 152 -2.03 21.18 -18.63
N LYS A 153 -1.69 20.57 -19.79
CA LYS A 153 -1.15 19.21 -19.85
C LYS A 153 0.17 19.11 -19.07
N LEU A 154 1.06 20.08 -19.28
CA LEU A 154 2.34 20.14 -18.57
C LEU A 154 2.13 20.36 -17.06
N ALA A 155 1.21 21.23 -16.67
CA ALA A 155 0.84 21.43 -15.26
C ALA A 155 0.27 20.16 -14.62
N PHE A 156 -0.58 19.41 -15.33
CA PHE A 156 -1.14 18.14 -14.88
C PHE A 156 -0.07 17.08 -14.65
N GLU A 157 0.89 16.93 -15.57
CA GLU A 157 2.00 15.98 -15.41
C GLU A 157 2.97 16.39 -14.29
N SER A 158 3.28 17.68 -14.16
CA SER A 158 4.12 18.17 -13.05
C SER A 158 3.48 17.87 -11.69
N CYS A 159 2.17 18.06 -11.59
CA CYS A 159 1.39 17.70 -10.41
C CYS A 159 1.38 16.19 -10.12
N LYS A 160 1.23 15.33 -11.14
CA LYS A 160 1.32 13.85 -11.00
C LYS A 160 2.69 13.42 -10.48
N ASN A 161 3.75 13.96 -11.05
CA ASN A 161 5.12 13.66 -10.64
C ASN A 161 5.38 14.09 -9.19
N SER A 162 4.92 15.29 -8.82
CA SER A 162 5.06 15.79 -7.46
C SER A 162 4.26 14.95 -6.45
N LEU A 163 3.06 14.47 -6.84
CA LEU A 163 2.25 13.56 -6.05
C LEU A 163 2.98 12.23 -5.80
N ALA A 164 3.51 11.63 -6.87
CA ALA A 164 4.29 10.40 -6.82
C ALA A 164 5.53 10.52 -5.93
N MET A 165 6.22 11.66 -5.98
CA MET A 165 7.38 11.93 -5.13
C MET A 165 7.00 12.13 -3.65
N SER A 166 5.80 12.64 -3.37
CA SER A 166 5.33 12.91 -2.01
C SER A 166 4.88 11.67 -1.23
N THR A 167 4.48 10.59 -1.92
CA THR A 167 4.13 9.30 -1.32
C THR A 167 5.33 8.47 -0.86
N LEU A 168 6.56 8.95 -1.06
CA LEU A 168 7.82 8.20 -0.86
C LEU A 168 8.43 8.29 0.56
N LEU A 169 7.84 9.04 1.49
CA LEU A 169 8.70 9.93 2.29
C LEU A 169 9.13 9.51 3.71
N VAL A 170 8.79 8.35 4.28
CA VAL A 170 9.35 8.03 5.61
C VAL A 170 9.44 6.56 5.98
N TYR A 171 10.59 6.14 6.50
CA TYR A 171 10.70 4.90 7.27
C TYR A 171 9.84 4.96 8.53
N PRO A 172 9.15 3.88 8.90
CA PRO A 172 8.54 3.75 10.20
C PRO A 172 9.60 3.96 11.29
N SER A 173 9.44 4.99 12.11
CA SER A 173 10.31 5.21 13.26
C SER A 173 9.77 4.42 14.45
N PRO A 174 10.58 3.56 15.10
CA PRO A 174 10.12 2.69 16.19
C PRO A 174 9.51 3.44 17.39
N HIS A 175 9.78 4.74 17.53
CA HIS A 175 9.35 5.56 18.66
C HIS A 175 8.47 6.74 18.23
N ALA A 176 8.13 6.87 16.95
CA ALA A 176 7.25 7.95 16.51
C ALA A 176 5.82 7.68 16.96
N ARG A 177 5.13 8.76 17.35
CA ARG A 177 3.69 8.68 17.60
C ARG A 177 2.98 8.45 16.28
N LEU A 178 2.03 7.50 16.28
CA LEU A 178 1.23 7.17 15.12
C LEU A 178 -0.17 7.77 15.25
N SER A 179 -0.76 8.15 14.11
CA SER A 179 -2.16 8.57 13.97
C SER A 179 -2.76 7.83 12.78
N LEU A 180 -3.92 7.22 13.00
CA LEU A 180 -4.72 6.58 11.99
C LEU A 180 -5.97 7.42 11.73
N THR A 181 -5.96 8.17 10.63
CA THR A 181 -7.11 8.95 10.19
C THR A 181 -8.03 8.10 9.34
N CYS A 182 -9.32 7.99 9.69
CA CYS A 182 -10.31 7.16 8.99
C CYS A 182 -11.54 7.97 8.55
N ASP A 183 -12.13 7.56 7.44
CA ASP A 183 -13.37 8.14 6.92
C ASP A 183 -14.15 7.11 6.07
N ALA A 184 -15.48 7.28 6.02
CA ALA A 184 -16.35 6.46 5.19
C ALA A 184 -17.34 7.29 4.36
N SER A 185 -17.34 7.05 3.05
CA SER A 185 -18.39 7.55 2.16
C SER A 185 -19.53 6.54 2.01
N ASP A 186 -20.54 6.90 1.22
CA ASP A 186 -21.62 5.97 0.84
C ASP A 186 -21.13 4.78 -0.02
N ARG A 187 -19.89 4.83 -0.54
CA ARG A 187 -19.39 3.87 -1.55
C ARG A 187 -18.07 3.21 -1.21
N ALA A 188 -17.22 3.85 -0.44
CA ALA A 188 -15.92 3.33 -0.07
C ALA A 188 -15.50 3.85 1.31
N LEU A 189 -14.53 3.17 1.90
CA LEU A 189 -13.85 3.60 3.11
C LEU A 189 -12.41 3.97 2.75
N GLY A 190 -11.85 4.91 3.49
CA GLY A 190 -10.50 5.44 3.29
C GLY A 190 -9.80 5.68 4.63
N SER A 191 -8.49 5.47 4.65
CA SER A 191 -7.67 5.83 5.80
C SER A 191 -6.22 6.12 5.45
N VAL A 192 -5.59 6.87 6.36
CA VAL A 192 -4.20 7.29 6.29
C VAL A 192 -3.54 6.98 7.62
N LEU A 193 -2.50 6.15 7.59
CA LEU A 193 -1.58 6.01 8.70
C LEU A 193 -0.50 7.08 8.58
N SER A 194 -0.26 7.84 9.64
CA SER A 194 0.76 8.88 9.71
C SER A 194 1.64 8.69 10.93
N GLN A 195 2.89 9.10 10.85
CA GLN A 195 3.79 9.23 11.99
C GLN A 195 4.19 10.69 12.21
N GLU A 196 4.44 11.05 13.47
CA GLU A 196 4.98 12.35 13.81
C GLU A 196 6.51 12.35 13.74
N GLU A 197 7.06 13.29 12.99
CA GLU A 197 8.50 13.51 12.88
C GLU A 197 8.77 15.02 12.95
N ASN A 198 9.64 15.46 13.87
CA ASN A 198 9.99 16.87 14.08
C ASN A 198 8.77 17.81 14.28
N GLY A 199 7.72 17.33 14.96
CA GLY A 199 6.48 18.07 15.20
C GLY A 199 5.54 18.14 13.98
N GLU A 200 5.86 17.40 12.91
CA GLU A 200 5.08 17.33 11.69
C GLU A 200 4.52 15.92 11.44
N TRP A 201 3.22 15.81 11.17
CA TRP A 201 2.60 14.54 10.77
C TRP A 201 2.91 14.22 9.31
N LYS A 202 3.64 13.13 9.08
CA LYS A 202 3.96 12.61 7.76
C LYS A 202 3.22 11.29 7.50
N PRO A 203 2.60 11.11 6.32
CA PRO A 203 1.94 9.86 5.99
C PRO A 203 2.95 8.72 5.84
N LEU A 204 2.61 7.56 6.39
CA LEU A 204 3.34 6.30 6.24
C LEU A 204 2.69 5.39 5.20
N ALA A 205 1.37 5.23 5.27
CA ALA A 205 0.65 4.29 4.41
C ALA A 205 -0.82 4.70 4.24
N PHE A 206 -1.43 4.20 3.18
CA PHE A 206 -2.80 4.53 2.78
C PHE A 206 -3.60 3.26 2.56
N PHE A 207 -4.89 3.33 2.88
CA PHE A 207 -5.82 2.24 2.65
C PHE A 207 -7.13 2.77 2.11
N SER A 208 -7.68 2.10 1.11
CA SER A 208 -9.01 2.37 0.58
C SER A 208 -9.65 1.06 0.13
N ARG A 209 -10.96 0.93 0.37
CA ARG A 209 -11.72 -0.26 -0.02
C ARG A 209 -13.14 0.14 -0.43
N LYS A 210 -13.64 -0.42 -1.52
CA LYS A 210 -15.05 -0.29 -1.89
C LYS A 210 -15.94 -1.02 -0.89
N LEU A 211 -17.04 -0.38 -0.52
CA LEU A 211 -18.11 -1.01 0.24
C LEU A 211 -18.88 -1.96 -0.66
N THR A 212 -19.16 -3.17 -0.17
CA THR A 212 -20.07 -4.12 -0.81
C THR A 212 -21.50 -3.57 -0.84
N PRO A 213 -22.39 -4.08 -1.71
CA PRO A 213 -23.80 -3.65 -1.74
C PRO A 213 -24.53 -3.81 -0.39
N ALA A 214 -24.09 -4.73 0.47
CA ALA A 214 -24.59 -4.85 1.84
C ALA A 214 -24.07 -3.71 2.73
N GLU A 215 -22.75 -3.45 2.70
CA GLU A 215 -22.10 -2.41 3.51
C GLU A 215 -22.53 -0.98 3.11
N GLN A 216 -22.83 -0.73 1.84
CA GLN A 216 -23.36 0.58 1.39
C GLN A 216 -24.68 0.94 2.05
N ARG A 217 -25.47 -0.07 2.46
CA ARG A 217 -26.77 0.12 3.15
C ARG A 217 -26.63 0.28 4.65
N TYR A 218 -25.42 0.25 5.19
CA TYR A 218 -25.18 0.47 6.61
C TYR A 218 -25.49 1.93 6.98
N SER A 219 -25.83 2.14 8.25
CA SER A 219 -25.96 3.49 8.81
C SER A 219 -24.61 4.23 8.70
N VAL A 220 -24.65 5.56 8.72
CA VAL A 220 -23.41 6.38 8.70
C VAL A 220 -22.45 5.93 9.80
N TYR A 221 -22.95 5.78 11.03
CA TYR A 221 -22.17 5.32 12.17
C TYR A 221 -21.50 3.96 11.92
N ASP A 222 -22.25 3.00 11.37
CA ASP A 222 -21.72 1.66 11.07
C ASP A 222 -20.66 1.67 9.97
N ARG A 223 -20.78 2.58 8.98
CA ARG A 223 -19.76 2.72 7.92
C ARG A 223 -18.48 3.34 8.46
N GLU A 224 -18.59 4.35 9.30
CA GLU A 224 -17.44 4.97 9.98
C GLU A 224 -16.72 3.96 10.89
N LEU A 225 -17.48 3.20 11.69
CA LEU A 225 -16.90 2.13 12.51
C LEU A 225 -16.23 1.04 11.65
N LEU A 226 -16.84 0.69 10.51
CA LEU A 226 -16.27 -0.26 9.56
C LEU A 226 -14.97 0.28 8.92
N ALA A 227 -14.88 1.59 8.65
CA ALA A 227 -13.65 2.21 8.15
C ALA A 227 -12.51 2.06 9.14
N VAL A 228 -12.74 2.34 10.42
CA VAL A 228 -11.75 2.13 11.48
C VAL A 228 -11.36 0.65 11.58
N TYR A 229 -12.34 -0.24 11.68
CA TYR A 229 -12.10 -1.69 11.80
C TYR A 229 -11.26 -2.25 10.64
N ALA A 230 -11.64 -1.92 9.39
CA ALA A 230 -10.93 -2.39 8.21
C ALA A 230 -9.51 -1.80 8.12
N SER A 231 -9.33 -0.56 8.56
CA SER A 231 -8.03 0.11 8.57
C SER A 231 -7.08 -0.48 9.60
N VAL A 232 -7.55 -0.74 10.82
CA VAL A 232 -6.76 -1.41 11.86
C VAL A 232 -6.37 -2.82 11.42
N HIS A 233 -7.27 -3.56 10.77
CA HIS A 233 -6.92 -4.86 10.18
C HIS A 233 -5.85 -4.75 9.09
N HIS A 234 -5.96 -3.75 8.20
CA HIS A 234 -5.02 -3.58 7.11
C HIS A 234 -3.61 -3.18 7.61
N PHE A 235 -3.54 -2.27 8.58
CA PHE A 235 -2.28 -1.79 9.16
C PHE A 235 -1.83 -2.57 10.40
N TYR A 236 -2.40 -3.75 10.67
CA TYR A 236 -2.13 -4.58 11.85
C TYR A 236 -0.63 -4.68 12.17
N TYR A 237 0.19 -5.00 11.17
CA TYR A 237 1.63 -5.20 11.33
C TYR A 237 2.42 -3.91 11.65
N MET A 238 1.85 -2.73 11.40
CA MET A 238 2.44 -1.43 11.77
C MET A 238 1.89 -0.88 13.09
N LEU A 239 0.71 -1.34 13.52
CA LEU A 239 0.02 -0.85 14.72
C LEU A 239 0.23 -1.76 15.94
N GLU A 240 0.53 -3.04 15.72
CA GLU A 240 0.74 -4.01 16.80
C GLU A 240 1.88 -3.57 17.73
N GLY A 241 1.59 -3.46 19.03
CA GLY A 241 2.55 -3.03 20.04
C GLY A 241 2.87 -1.54 20.04
N CYS A 242 2.25 -0.74 19.15
CA CYS A 242 2.46 0.71 19.08
C CYS A 242 1.30 1.48 19.75
N ASN A 243 1.63 2.60 20.39
CA ASN A 243 0.62 3.55 20.85
C ASN A 243 0.23 4.51 19.73
N PHE A 244 -1.05 4.55 19.38
CA PHE A 244 -1.56 5.42 18.31
C PHE A 244 -2.97 5.93 18.61
N THR A 245 -3.32 7.02 17.93
CA THR A 245 -4.64 7.64 18.01
C THR A 245 -5.44 7.36 16.75
N ILE A 246 -6.75 7.18 16.89
CA ILE A 246 -7.66 7.04 15.75
C ILE A 246 -8.38 8.37 15.58
N ASP A 247 -8.16 9.03 14.44
CA ASP A 247 -8.78 10.31 14.12
C ASP A 247 -9.94 10.12 13.13
N THR A 248 -11.10 10.71 13.42
CA THR A 248 -12.31 10.67 12.58
C THR A 248 -13.05 11.99 12.67
N ASP A 249 -13.80 12.38 11.64
CA ASP A 249 -14.72 13.52 11.74
C ASP A 249 -16.11 13.14 12.29
N HIS A 250 -16.37 11.85 12.49
CA HIS A 250 -17.63 11.36 13.00
C HIS A 250 -17.67 11.42 14.54
N LYS A 251 -18.13 12.55 15.09
CA LYS A 251 -18.24 12.79 16.54
C LYS A 251 -18.83 11.64 17.37
N PRO A 252 -19.89 10.93 16.93
CA PRO A 252 -20.44 9.82 17.70
C PRO A 252 -19.44 8.68 17.97
N LEU A 253 -18.44 8.50 17.09
CA LEU A 253 -17.46 7.42 17.19
C LEU A 253 -16.46 7.61 18.35
N ILE A 254 -16.24 8.85 18.80
CA ILE A 254 -15.43 9.16 20.00
C ILE A 254 -15.95 8.39 21.21
N TYR A 255 -17.27 8.21 21.29
CA TYR A 255 -17.92 7.56 22.42
C TYR A 255 -18.07 6.05 22.23
N ALA A 256 -17.54 5.47 21.15
CA ALA A 256 -17.79 4.07 20.81
C ALA A 256 -17.36 3.09 21.93
N PHE A 257 -16.25 3.36 22.62
CA PHE A 257 -15.77 2.56 23.76
C PHE A 257 -16.40 2.93 25.12
N THR A 258 -17.13 4.04 25.21
CA THR A 258 -17.81 4.47 26.45
C THR A 258 -19.31 4.17 26.44
N GLN A 259 -19.87 3.81 25.29
CA GLN A 259 -21.27 3.42 25.16
C GLN A 259 -21.54 2.07 25.84
N LYS A 260 -22.74 1.95 26.43
CA LYS A 260 -23.19 0.68 27.01
C LYS A 260 -23.37 -0.39 25.93
N HIS A 261 -22.80 -1.57 26.14
CA HIS A 261 -22.87 -2.71 25.22
C HIS A 261 -24.32 -3.08 24.83
N GLU A 262 -25.30 -2.90 25.71
CA GLU A 262 -26.73 -3.14 25.46
C GLU A 262 -27.30 -2.34 24.28
N LYS A 263 -26.66 -1.23 23.90
CA LYS A 263 -27.05 -0.38 22.77
C LYS A 263 -26.31 -0.71 21.47
N CYS A 264 -25.31 -1.58 21.53
CA CYS A 264 -24.49 -1.95 20.38
C CYS A 264 -25.03 -3.21 19.71
N SER A 265 -25.04 -3.23 18.38
CA SER A 265 -25.31 -4.46 17.65
C SER A 265 -24.18 -5.48 17.83
N PRO A 266 -24.43 -6.79 17.71
CA PRO A 266 -23.38 -7.82 17.78
C PRO A 266 -22.24 -7.62 16.76
N ARG A 267 -22.47 -6.89 15.66
CA ARG A 267 -21.43 -6.53 14.70
C ARG A 267 -20.54 -5.41 15.22
N GLN A 268 -21.16 -4.37 15.80
CA GLN A 268 -20.42 -3.25 16.39
C GLN A 268 -19.52 -3.72 17.53
N ILE A 269 -20.03 -4.61 18.39
CA ILE A 269 -19.25 -5.21 19.48
C ILE A 269 -18.01 -5.92 18.93
N ARG A 270 -18.17 -6.81 17.93
CA ARG A 270 -17.03 -7.51 17.30
C ARG A 270 -15.98 -6.57 16.70
N HIS A 271 -16.42 -5.47 16.07
CA HIS A 271 -15.48 -4.48 15.53
C HIS A 271 -14.74 -3.76 16.65
N LEU A 272 -15.45 -3.35 17.70
CA LEU A 272 -14.86 -2.67 18.85
C LEU A 272 -13.91 -3.57 19.63
N ASP A 273 -14.24 -4.85 19.81
CA ASP A 273 -13.37 -5.83 20.47
C ASP A 273 -12.04 -6.01 19.71
N TRP A 274 -12.08 -5.97 18.37
CA TRP A 274 -10.86 -5.98 17.56
C TRP A 274 -10.08 -4.68 17.71
N ILE A 275 -10.73 -3.52 17.49
CA ILE A 275 -10.07 -2.21 17.56
C ILE A 275 -9.45 -1.99 18.95
N GLY A 276 -10.16 -2.39 20.02
CA GLY A 276 -9.74 -2.22 21.41
C GLY A 276 -8.52 -3.04 21.82
N GLN A 277 -8.12 -4.05 21.04
CA GLN A 277 -6.85 -4.75 21.22
C GLN A 277 -5.64 -3.88 20.83
N PHE A 278 -5.87 -2.84 20.01
CA PHE A 278 -4.83 -1.97 19.46
C PHE A 278 -4.88 -0.57 20.07
N SER A 279 -6.05 0.08 20.04
CA SER A 279 -6.23 1.41 20.62
C SER A 279 -7.69 1.67 20.99
N THR A 280 -7.89 2.39 22.09
CA THR A 280 -9.20 2.92 22.51
C THR A 280 -9.25 4.45 22.43
N ASP A 281 -8.17 5.10 21.98
CA ASP A 281 -8.07 6.56 21.87
C ASP A 281 -8.60 7.03 20.50
N ILE A 282 -9.93 7.26 20.45
CA ILE A 282 -10.60 7.82 19.28
C ILE A 282 -10.82 9.32 19.50
N ARG A 283 -10.30 10.14 18.59
CA ARG A 283 -10.36 11.60 18.65
C ARG A 283 -11.12 12.15 17.46
N HIS A 284 -11.82 13.25 17.69
CA HIS A 284 -12.50 13.96 16.61
C HIS A 284 -11.60 15.04 16.02
N ILE A 285 -11.47 15.01 14.71
CA ILE A 285 -10.88 16.06 13.90
C ILE A 285 -11.97 16.75 13.09
N SER A 286 -11.88 18.06 12.87
CA SER A 286 -12.86 18.74 12.02
C SER A 286 -12.75 18.24 10.58
N GLY A 287 -13.86 18.14 9.85
CA GLY A 287 -13.85 17.69 8.45
C GLY A 287 -12.91 18.49 7.54
N SER A 288 -12.67 19.77 7.86
CA SER A 288 -11.65 20.62 7.18
C SER A 288 -10.20 20.16 7.36
N LEU A 289 -9.93 19.37 8.41
CA LEU A 289 -8.64 18.73 8.70
C LEU A 289 -8.65 17.24 8.29
N ASN A 290 -9.85 16.62 8.14
CA ASN A 290 -10.05 15.24 7.68
C ASN A 290 -10.09 15.07 6.14
N VAL A 291 -9.74 16.12 5.39
CA VAL A 291 -9.69 16.10 3.92
C VAL A 291 -8.90 14.89 3.37
N LYS A 292 -7.96 14.38 4.17
CA LYS A 292 -7.12 13.22 3.89
C LYS A 292 -7.91 11.93 3.64
N ALA A 293 -8.75 11.54 4.60
CA ALA A 293 -9.49 10.29 4.53
C ALA A 293 -10.78 10.44 3.70
N ASP A 294 -11.42 11.62 3.75
CA ASP A 294 -12.60 11.99 2.94
C ASP A 294 -12.34 11.88 1.42
N ASN A 295 -11.15 12.30 0.97
CA ASN A 295 -10.77 12.13 -0.43
C ASN A 295 -10.62 10.65 -0.83
N LEU A 296 -10.05 9.80 0.04
CA LEU A 296 -9.82 8.38 -0.24
C LEU A 296 -11.12 7.55 -0.20
N SER A 297 -12.06 7.94 0.65
CA SER A 297 -13.39 7.32 0.72
C SER A 297 -14.29 7.79 -0.45
N GLY A 298 -14.06 8.98 -1.01
CA GLY A 298 -14.77 9.52 -2.18
C GLY A 298 -14.34 8.94 -3.55
N ILE A 299 -13.18 8.28 -3.61
CA ILE A 299 -12.64 7.71 -4.85
C ILE A 299 -13.28 6.33 -5.12
N SER A 300 -14.09 6.26 -6.17
CA SER A 300 -14.83 5.05 -6.58
C SER A 300 -13.99 4.07 -7.39
N GLU A 301 -12.71 4.36 -7.64
CA GLU A 301 -11.84 3.65 -8.58
C GLU A 301 -10.39 4.00 -8.24
N ILE A 302 -9.86 3.39 -7.19
CA ILE A 302 -8.52 2.84 -7.30
C ILE A 302 -8.77 1.38 -7.59
N GLU A 303 -8.85 1.02 -8.88
CA GLU A 303 -8.44 -0.34 -9.23
C GLU A 303 -6.96 -0.40 -8.85
N MET A 304 -6.68 -0.87 -7.64
CA MET A 304 -5.41 -1.54 -7.45
C MET A 304 -5.46 -2.68 -8.45
N LEU A 305 -4.60 -2.61 -9.48
CA LEU A 305 -4.30 -3.73 -10.35
C LEU A 305 -4.27 -4.96 -9.46
N SER A 306 -5.19 -5.89 -9.68
CA SER A 306 -5.08 -7.19 -9.04
C SER A 306 -3.63 -7.64 -9.28
N PRO A 307 -2.87 -8.01 -8.24
CA PRO A 307 -1.43 -8.27 -8.37
C PRO A 307 -1.10 -9.41 -9.35
N ILE A 308 -2.12 -10.08 -9.88
CA ILE A 308 -2.03 -11.22 -10.78
C ILE A 308 -2.93 -10.93 -11.98
N ASP A 309 -2.33 -10.73 -13.15
CA ASP A 309 -3.04 -10.79 -14.43
C ASP A 309 -3.23 -12.27 -14.79
N TYR A 310 -4.40 -12.82 -14.43
CA TYR A 310 -4.73 -14.22 -14.69
C TYR A 310 -4.77 -14.57 -16.19
N LYS A 311 -4.99 -13.59 -17.08
CA LYS A 311 -4.95 -13.82 -18.53
C LYS A 311 -3.52 -13.97 -19.02
N GLU A 312 -2.61 -13.15 -18.51
CA GLU A 312 -1.18 -13.28 -18.79
C GLU A 312 -0.64 -14.60 -18.21
N PHE A 313 -1.07 -14.97 -17.00
CA PHE A 313 -0.70 -16.23 -16.36
C PHE A 313 -1.15 -17.45 -17.17
N ALA A 314 -2.38 -17.44 -17.68
CA ALA A 314 -2.90 -18.50 -18.54
C ALA A 314 -2.13 -18.62 -19.86
N LYS A 315 -1.75 -17.49 -20.47
CA LYS A 315 -0.91 -17.50 -21.68
C LYS A 315 0.47 -18.08 -21.40
N VAL A 316 1.12 -17.65 -20.30
CA VAL A 316 2.45 -18.14 -19.91
C VAL A 316 2.41 -19.65 -19.68
N GLN A 317 1.40 -20.18 -18.97
CA GLN A 317 1.22 -21.63 -18.80
C GLN A 317 1.13 -22.40 -20.12
N LEU A 318 0.45 -21.82 -21.13
CA LEU A 318 0.33 -22.45 -22.44
C LEU A 318 1.63 -22.41 -23.24
N SER A 319 2.40 -21.33 -23.12
CA SER A 319 3.68 -21.14 -23.84
C SER A 319 4.90 -21.74 -23.14
N ASP A 320 4.78 -22.15 -21.87
CA ASP A 320 5.89 -22.67 -21.07
C ASP A 320 6.26 -24.11 -21.49
N GLU A 321 7.47 -24.28 -22.04
CA GLU A 321 7.96 -25.57 -22.55
C GLU A 321 8.12 -26.62 -21.45
N GLU A 322 8.48 -26.21 -20.22
CA GLU A 322 8.67 -27.10 -19.07
C GLU A 322 7.32 -27.62 -18.58
N PHE A 323 6.30 -26.76 -18.55
CA PHE A 323 4.93 -27.14 -18.25
C PHE A 323 4.37 -28.14 -19.27
N GLN A 324 4.63 -27.94 -20.58
CA GLN A 324 4.20 -28.91 -21.61
C GLN A 324 4.91 -30.27 -21.46
N LEU A 325 6.18 -30.26 -21.04
CA LEU A 325 6.94 -31.47 -20.72
C LEU A 325 6.36 -32.20 -19.50
N LEU A 326 6.02 -31.47 -18.44
CA LEU A 326 5.38 -32.03 -17.24
C LEU A 326 3.98 -32.57 -17.51
N LYS A 327 3.23 -31.97 -18.43
CA LYS A 327 1.90 -32.43 -18.85
C LYS A 327 1.95 -33.69 -19.73
N SER A 328 3.00 -33.85 -20.53
CA SER A 328 3.16 -34.97 -21.46
C SER A 328 3.88 -36.19 -20.86
N CYS A 329 4.67 -35.99 -19.80
CA CYS A 329 5.32 -37.08 -19.09
C CYS A 329 4.33 -37.86 -18.22
N THR A 330 4.47 -39.20 -18.20
CA THR A 330 3.82 -40.05 -17.20
C THR A 330 4.48 -39.85 -15.83
N ASN A 331 4.21 -38.72 -15.20
CA ASN A 331 4.58 -38.44 -13.81
C ASN A 331 3.35 -38.56 -12.89
N SER A 332 3.55 -38.45 -11.59
CA SER A 332 2.47 -38.54 -10.60
C SER A 332 1.62 -37.26 -10.51
N LEU A 333 1.91 -36.23 -11.31
CA LEU A 333 1.22 -34.94 -11.29
C LEU A 333 0.00 -35.01 -12.22
N LYS A 334 -1.17 -34.63 -11.70
CA LYS A 334 -2.41 -34.54 -12.46
C LYS A 334 -2.88 -33.11 -12.45
N PHE A 335 -2.56 -32.37 -13.51
CA PHE A 335 -3.01 -30.99 -13.67
C PHE A 335 -4.51 -30.95 -13.94
N GLN A 336 -5.23 -30.10 -13.20
CA GLN A 336 -6.66 -29.88 -13.39
C GLN A 336 -6.91 -28.49 -13.93
N LEU A 337 -7.85 -28.41 -14.87
CA LEU A 337 -8.28 -27.15 -15.44
C LEU A 337 -9.34 -26.52 -14.53
N LEU A 338 -9.03 -25.37 -13.96
CA LEU A 338 -9.91 -24.64 -13.05
C LEU A 338 -10.34 -23.32 -13.68
N LYS A 339 -11.66 -23.07 -13.70
CA LYS A 339 -12.23 -21.79 -14.11
C LYS A 339 -12.08 -20.78 -12.97
N VAL A 340 -11.52 -19.62 -13.28
CA VAL A 340 -11.43 -18.52 -12.33
C VAL A 340 -12.84 -17.90 -12.15
N PRO A 341 -13.38 -17.83 -10.92
CA PRO A 341 -14.72 -17.27 -10.70
C PRO A 341 -14.81 -15.82 -11.20
N GLY A 342 -15.74 -15.55 -12.12
CA GLY A 342 -15.97 -14.20 -12.66
C GLY A 342 -15.11 -13.83 -13.88
N MET A 343 -14.33 -14.76 -14.45
CA MET A 343 -13.56 -14.55 -15.67
C MET A 343 -13.73 -15.71 -16.67
N ASP A 344 -13.73 -15.43 -17.97
CA ASP A 344 -13.63 -16.43 -19.04
C ASP A 344 -12.17 -16.90 -19.22
N THR A 345 -11.50 -17.26 -18.12
CA THR A 345 -10.10 -17.69 -18.15
C THR A 345 -9.93 -18.94 -17.31
N GLU A 346 -9.28 -19.94 -17.89
CA GLU A 346 -9.01 -21.25 -17.31
C GLU A 346 -7.52 -21.37 -17.01
N LEU A 347 -7.18 -21.88 -15.84
CA LEU A 347 -5.80 -22.08 -15.40
C LEU A 347 -5.56 -23.56 -15.06
N PHE A 348 -4.36 -24.04 -15.35
CA PHE A 348 -3.92 -25.34 -14.88
C PHE A 348 -3.36 -25.21 -13.47
N LEU A 349 -3.89 -26.00 -12.53
CA LEU A 349 -3.40 -26.12 -11.14
C LEU A 349 -2.92 -27.54 -10.87
#